data_AF-A0A3N7D420-F1
#
_entry.id   AF-A0A3N7D420-F1
#
_cell.length_a   1.000
_cell.length_b   1.000
_cell.length_c   1.000
_cell.angle_alpha   90.00
_cell.angle_beta   90.00
_cell.angle_gamma   90.00
#
_symmetry.space_group_name_H-M   'P 1'
#
loop_
_entity.id
_entity.type
_entity.pdbx_description
1 polymer ?
#
loop_
_entity_poly.entity_id
_entity_poly.type
_entity_poly.pdbx_seq_one_letter_code
_entity_poly.pdbx_strand_id
1 'polypeptide(L)'
;MVLRPLVPLVEYAVNYDYIVKVLCINKSRPEVHCNGKCYLSKELAKTNDSESSPFQKIKNSGQKILDTYILPETTEIITTEKRSFFNFNFTYEAAYSFLFLTHIFKPPVF
;
A
#
# COMPACT_ATOMS: atom_id res chain seq x y z
N MET A 1 -4.60 3.28 -11.99
CA MET A 1 -4.31 4.72 -11.85
C MET A 1 -4.87 5.21 -10.50
N VAL A 2 -4.02 5.23 -9.47
CA VAL A 2 -4.41 5.53 -8.06
C VAL A 2 -4.24 7.02 -7.78
N LEU A 3 -5.05 7.88 -8.42
CA LEU A 3 -5.12 9.31 -8.10
C LEU A 3 -6.47 9.73 -7.50
N ARG A 4 -7.34 8.75 -7.28
CA ARG A 4 -8.62 8.94 -6.61
C ARG A 4 -8.36 8.68 -5.13
N PRO A 5 -8.09 9.72 -4.30
CA PRO A 5 -8.77 11.01 -4.33
C PRO A 5 -7.88 12.21 -3.90
N LEU A 6 -6.98 12.68 -4.77
CA LEU A 6 -6.11 13.82 -4.41
C LEU A 6 -6.88 15.14 -4.24
N VAL A 7 -7.92 15.36 -5.04
CA VAL A 7 -8.69 16.61 -5.06
C VAL A 7 -9.34 16.95 -3.70
N PRO A 8 -10.16 16.08 -3.08
CA PRO A 8 -10.79 16.40 -1.80
C PRO A 8 -9.78 16.49 -0.64
N LEU A 9 -8.62 15.83 -0.74
CA LEU A 9 -7.55 15.96 0.25
C LEU A 9 -6.86 17.32 0.18
N VAL A 10 -6.58 17.81 -1.03
CA VAL A 10 -6.00 19.15 -1.25
C VAL A 10 -6.98 20.23 -0.81
N GLU A 11 -8.26 20.11 -1.18
CA GLU A 11 -9.30 21.06 -0.76
C GLU A 11 -9.46 21.08 0.77
N TYR A 12 -9.41 19.92 1.41
CA TYR A 12 -9.43 19.82 2.87
C TYR A 12 -8.23 20.47 3.54
N ALA A 13 -7.02 20.32 2.97
CA ALA A 13 -5.81 20.93 3.51
C ALA A 13 -5.81 22.45 3.34
N VAL A 14 -6.18 22.95 2.17
CA VAL A 14 -6.19 24.40 1.87
C VAL A 14 -7.28 25.13 2.65
N ASN A 15 -8.48 24.55 2.74
CA ASN A 15 -9.64 25.18 3.37
C ASN A 15 -9.92 24.62 4.78
N TYR A 16 -8.92 24.05 5.45
CA TYR A 16 -9.10 23.34 6.72
C TYR A 16 -9.89 24.15 7.75
N ASP A 17 -9.48 25.40 8.01
CA ASP A 17 -10.13 26.27 8.98
C ASP A 17 -11.60 26.54 8.67
N TYR A 18 -11.91 26.78 7.39
CA TYR A 18 -13.27 27.01 6.92
C TYR A 18 -14.11 25.74 7.06
N ILE A 19 -13.55 24.58 6.70
CA ILE A 19 -14.24 23.29 6.79
C ILE A 19 -14.56 22.97 8.25
N VAL A 20 -13.62 23.15 9.17
CA VAL A 20 -13.82 22.91 10.60
C VAL A 20 -14.86 23.87 11.18
N LYS A 21 -14.76 25.17 10.89
CA LYS A 21 -15.61 26.22 11.49
C LYS A 21 -16.99 26.31 10.87
N VAL A 22 -17.16 25.97 9.59
CA VAL A 22 -18.40 26.20 8.82
C VAL A 22 -19.06 24.91 8.35
N LEU A 23 -18.30 23.95 7.80
CA LEU A 23 -18.86 22.77 7.14
C LEU A 23 -18.95 21.51 8.03
N CYS A 24 -18.22 21.46 9.14
CA CYS A 24 -18.27 20.34 10.08
C CYS A 24 -19.65 20.21 10.75
N ILE A 25 -20.27 19.03 10.73
CA ILE A 25 -21.58 18.82 11.39
C ILE A 25 -21.45 18.57 12.90
N ASN A 26 -20.30 18.08 13.36
CA ASN A 26 -20.07 17.68 14.75
C ASN A 26 -19.42 18.80 15.60
N LYS A 27 -19.66 20.08 15.27
CA LYS A 27 -19.07 21.22 16.01
C LYS A 27 -19.52 21.28 17.47
N SER A 28 -20.72 20.80 17.76
CA SER A 28 -21.30 20.77 19.12
C SER A 28 -20.78 19.62 19.98
N ARG A 29 -19.99 18.71 19.41
CA ARG A 29 -19.43 17.52 20.09
C ARG A 29 -17.89 17.53 20.00
N PRO A 30 -17.21 18.40 20.76
CA PRO A 30 -15.75 18.48 20.72
C PRO A 30 -15.06 17.17 21.15
N GLU A 31 -15.73 16.34 21.96
CA GLU A 31 -15.24 15.05 22.44
C GLU A 31 -14.97 14.02 21.32
N VAL A 32 -15.61 14.17 20.15
CA VAL A 32 -15.39 13.26 19.02
C VAL A 32 -14.21 13.66 18.12
N HIS A 33 -13.54 14.79 18.41
CA HIS A 33 -12.38 15.28 17.65
C HIS A 33 -12.56 15.22 16.12
N CYS A 34 -13.76 15.59 15.64
CA CYS A 34 -14.14 15.42 14.23
C CYS A 34 -13.25 16.24 13.29
N ASN A 35 -12.96 17.49 13.64
CA ASN A 35 -12.03 18.36 12.89
C ASN A 35 -12.31 18.41 11.38
N GLY A 36 -13.58 18.41 10.96
CA GLY A 36 -13.94 18.46 9.54
C GLY A 36 -13.84 17.13 8.79
N LYS A 37 -13.43 16.04 9.45
CA LYS A 37 -13.32 14.70 8.83
C LYS A 37 -14.65 14.17 8.28
N CYS A 38 -15.78 14.54 8.88
CA CYS A 38 -17.12 14.19 8.39
C CYS A 38 -17.41 14.77 6.99
N TYR A 39 -16.89 15.96 6.70
CA TYR A 39 -17.03 16.60 5.39
C TYR A 39 -16.10 15.92 4.39
N LEU A 40 -14.82 15.72 4.76
CA LEU A 40 -13.85 15.03 3.92
C LEU A 40 -14.32 13.63 3.54
N SER A 41 -14.82 12.83 4.47
CA SER A 41 -15.34 11.48 4.19
C SER A 41 -16.50 11.48 3.19
N LYS A 42 -17.34 12.52 3.22
CA LYS A 42 -18.46 12.67 2.28
C LYS A 42 -17.97 12.99 0.87
N GLU A 43 -16.99 13.88 0.73
CA GLU A 43 -16.38 14.20 -0.57
C GLU A 43 -15.61 13.00 -1.15
N LEU A 44 -14.91 12.25 -0.30
CA LEU A 44 -14.22 11.02 -0.69
C LEU A 44 -15.20 9.95 -1.22
N ALA A 45 -16.34 9.77 -0.57
CA ALA A 45 -17.37 8.82 -1.03
C ALA A 45 -17.92 9.18 -2.41
N LYS A 46 -18.20 10.47 -2.67
CA LYS A 46 -18.67 10.94 -3.99
C LYS A 46 -17.68 10.67 -5.11
N THR A 47 -16.37 10.71 -4.84
CA THR A 47 -15.35 10.42 -5.85
C THR A 47 -15.22 8.93 -6.19
N ASN A 48 -15.75 8.05 -5.34
CA ASN A 48 -15.79 6.61 -5.58
C ASN A 48 -17.02 6.19 -6.38
N ASP A 49 -18.10 6.98 -6.34
CA ASP A 49 -19.28 6.81 -7.19
C ASP A 49 -18.97 7.33 -8.60
N SER A 50 -18.59 6.41 -9.47
CA SER A 50 -17.98 6.61 -10.79
C SER A 50 -18.87 7.24 -11.87
N GLU A 51 -19.96 7.93 -11.53
CA GLU A 51 -20.96 8.40 -12.52
C GLU A 51 -21.01 9.92 -12.74
N SER A 52 -20.32 10.74 -11.94
CA SER A 52 -20.58 12.19 -11.93
C SER A 52 -19.47 13.12 -12.46
N SER A 53 -18.39 12.60 -13.04
CA SER A 53 -17.32 13.47 -13.58
C SER A 53 -17.42 13.67 -15.11
N PRO A 54 -17.45 14.93 -15.63
CA PRO A 54 -17.47 15.20 -17.07
C PRO A 54 -16.23 14.68 -17.83
N PHE A 55 -15.16 14.35 -17.09
CA PHE A 55 -13.88 13.88 -17.64
C PHE A 55 -13.88 12.39 -18.03
N GLN A 56 -14.95 11.64 -17.78
CA GLN A 56 -15.01 10.18 -18.02
C GLN A 56 -15.28 9.75 -19.47
N LYS A 57 -15.46 10.68 -20.42
CA LYS A 57 -15.69 10.29 -21.83
C LYS A 57 -14.42 9.94 -22.62
N ILE A 58 -13.23 9.96 -22.03
CA ILE A 58 -12.00 9.70 -22.76
C ILE A 58 -11.34 8.38 -22.30
N LYS A 59 -11.39 7.42 -23.22
CA LYS A 59 -10.57 6.19 -23.36
C LYS A 59 -11.08 4.91 -22.70
N ASN A 60 -12.06 4.32 -23.39
CA ASN A 60 -11.98 2.93 -23.81
C ASN A 60 -10.65 2.67 -24.54
N SER A 61 -9.66 2.13 -23.84
CA SER A 61 -8.57 1.32 -24.41
C SER A 61 -7.77 0.81 -23.21
N GLY A 62 -7.75 -0.51 -23.02
CA GLY A 62 -7.24 -1.18 -21.83
C GLY A 62 -5.99 -0.53 -21.26
N GLN A 63 -6.14 0.07 -20.07
CA GLN A 63 -5.00 0.45 -19.25
C GLN A 63 -4.36 -0.85 -18.77
N LYS A 64 -3.38 -1.36 -19.52
CA LYS A 64 -2.43 -2.34 -19.00
C LYS A 64 -1.73 -1.65 -17.84
N ILE A 65 -2.09 -2.04 -16.62
CA ILE A 65 -1.42 -1.62 -15.40
C ILE A 65 0.00 -2.17 -15.53
N LEU A 66 0.96 -1.28 -15.72
CA LEU A 66 2.37 -1.65 -15.72
C LEU A 66 2.79 -1.72 -14.25
N ASP A 67 2.91 -2.95 -13.74
CA ASP A 67 3.41 -3.18 -12.38
C ASP A 67 4.85 -2.69 -12.29
N THR A 68 5.02 -1.53 -11.66
CA THR A 68 6.34 -0.95 -11.40
C THR A 68 6.79 -1.44 -10.04
N TYR A 69 7.70 -2.41 -10.03
CA TYR A 69 8.36 -2.89 -8.82
C TYR A 69 9.50 -1.93 -8.49
N ILE A 70 9.36 -1.19 -7.40
CA ILE A 70 10.45 -0.41 -6.82
C ILE A 70 11.19 -1.34 -5.85
N LEU A 71 12.44 -1.68 -6.16
CA LEU A 71 13.29 -2.36 -5.18
C LEU A 71 13.55 -1.40 -4.02
N PRO A 72 13.32 -1.81 -2.76
CA PRO A 72 13.72 -0.98 -1.63
C PRO A 72 15.23 -0.83 -1.63
N GLU A 73 15.70 0.40 -1.42
CA GLU A 73 17.10 0.69 -1.18
C GLU A 73 17.49 -0.01 0.13
N THR A 74 18.27 -1.09 0.04
CA THR A 74 18.70 -1.85 1.21
C THR A 74 19.77 -1.05 1.94
N THR A 75 19.45 -0.58 3.14
CA THR A 75 20.44 0.02 4.03
C THR A 75 21.48 -1.04 4.43
N GLU A 76 22.76 -0.73 4.25
CA GLU A 76 23.84 -1.59 4.71
C GLU A 76 23.81 -1.68 6.25
N ILE A 77 23.71 -2.92 6.77
CA ILE A 77 23.83 -3.17 8.20
C ILE A 77 25.32 -3.26 8.52
N ILE A 78 25.87 -2.24 9.17
CA ILE A 78 27.24 -2.30 9.69
C ILE A 78 27.21 -3.14 10.97
N THR A 79 27.43 -4.45 10.84
CA THR A 79 27.62 -5.33 12.00
C THR A 79 29.01 -5.09 12.60
N THR A 80 29.06 -4.40 13.74
CA THR A 80 30.27 -4.35 14.57
C THR A 80 30.36 -5.63 15.38
N GLU A 81 30.78 -6.72 14.74
CA GLU A 81 31.02 -7.98 15.44
C GLU A 81 32.42 -7.95 16.07
N LYS A 82 32.50 -7.97 17.40
CA LYS A 82 33.71 -8.48 18.06
C LYS A 82 33.78 -9.97 17.77
N ARG A 83 34.53 -10.33 16.74
CA ARG A 83 34.70 -11.71 16.26
C ARG A 83 35.42 -12.54 17.31
N SER A 84 34.67 -13.23 18.17
CA SER A 84 35.22 -14.35 18.94
C SER A 84 35.37 -15.52 17.98
N PHE A 85 36.61 -15.77 17.55
CA PHE A 85 36.93 -16.96 16.75
C PHE A 85 36.81 -18.19 17.65
N PHE A 86 35.81 -19.02 17.39
CA PHE A 86 35.76 -20.37 17.94
C PHE A 86 36.14 -21.35 16.82
N ASN A 87 37.24 -22.08 17.00
CA ASN A 87 37.63 -23.15 16.09
C ASN A 87 36.72 -24.35 16.31
N PHE A 88 35.63 -24.43 15.55
CA PHE A 88 34.81 -25.64 15.51
C PHE A 88 35.26 -26.51 14.34
N ASN A 89 35.92 -27.63 14.65
CA ASN A 89 36.21 -28.67 13.68
C ASN A 89 34.98 -29.56 13.54
N PHE A 90 34.12 -29.27 12.58
CA PHE A 90 33.04 -30.17 12.19
C PHE A 90 33.48 -31.03 11.00
N THR A 91 33.59 -32.33 11.21
CA THR A 91 33.72 -33.30 10.11
C THR A 91 32.31 -33.69 9.66
N TYR A 92 31.84 -33.07 8.58
CA TYR A 92 30.59 -33.45 7.93
C TYR A 92 30.90 -34.38 6.76
N GLU A 93 30.32 -35.58 6.78
CA GLU A 93 30.38 -36.51 5.66
C GLU A 93 29.09 -36.42 4.86
N ALA A 94 29.19 -35.90 3.64
CA ALA A 94 28.06 -35.65 2.76
C ALA A 94 27.66 -36.94 2.01
N ALA A 95 27.10 -37.92 2.70
CA ALA A 95 26.62 -39.18 2.09
C ALA A 95 25.25 -39.03 1.39
N TYR A 96 24.87 -37.82 1.00
CA TYR A 96 23.60 -37.55 0.35
C TYR A 96 23.73 -37.75 -1.17
N SER A 97 22.98 -38.72 -1.70
CA SER A 97 22.76 -38.87 -3.12
C SER A 97 21.32 -38.48 -3.43
N PHE A 98 21.12 -37.36 -4.12
CA PHE A 98 19.80 -36.90 -4.52
C PHE A 98 19.23 -37.84 -5.59
N LEU A 99 18.22 -38.64 -5.22
CA LEU A 99 17.41 -39.39 -6.17
C LEU A 99 16.33 -38.47 -6.72
N PHE A 100 16.64 -37.83 -7.85
CA PHE A 100 15.69 -37.00 -8.58
C PHE A 100 14.57 -37.87 -9.16
N LEU A 101 13.37 -37.77 -8.59
CA LEU A 101 12.15 -38.33 -9.16
C LEU A 101 11.51 -37.29 -10.08
N THR A 102 11.39 -37.61 -11.36
CA THR A 102 10.69 -36.75 -12.32
C THR A 102 9.18 -36.72 -12.04
N HIS A 103 8.68 -35.54 -11.68
CA HIS A 103 7.32 -35.03 -11.85
C HIS A 103 6.15 -35.98 -11.48
N ILE A 104 5.77 -36.03 -10.19
CA ILE A 104 4.47 -36.63 -9.75
C ILE A 104 3.45 -35.54 -9.34
N PHE A 105 3.79 -34.25 -9.47
CA PHE A 105 2.79 -33.21 -9.25
C PHE A 105 2.05 -32.91 -10.56
N LYS A 106 0.86 -33.51 -10.69
CA LYS A 106 -0.19 -33.00 -11.58
C LYS A 106 -1.23 -32.31 -10.69
N PRO A 107 -1.49 -31.01 -10.85
CA PRO A 107 -2.50 -30.32 -10.06
C PRO A 107 -3.90 -30.90 -10.36
N PRO A 108 -4.87 -30.75 -9.42
CA PRO A 108 -6.22 -31.24 -9.62
C PRO A 108 -6.87 -30.57 -10.84
N VAL A 109 -7.47 -31.37 -11.70
CA VAL A 109 -8.30 -30.90 -12.82
C VAL A 109 -9.76 -30.93 -12.34
N PHE A 110 -10.42 -29.77 -12.34
CA PHE A 110 -11.87 -29.65 -12.21
C PHE A 110 -12.52 -29.64 -13.58
#